data_AF-A0A520XYW1-F1
#
_entry.id   AF-A0A520XYW1-F1
#
_cell.length_a   1.000
_cell.length_b   1.000
_cell.length_c   1.000
_cell.angle_alpha   90.00
_cell.angle_beta   90.00
_cell.angle_gamma   90.00
#
_symmetry.space_group_name_H-M   'P 1'
#
loop_
_entity.id
_entity.type
_entity.pdbx_description
1 polymer ?
#
loop_
_entity_poly.entity_id
_entity_poly.type
_entity_poly.pdbx_seq_one_letter_code
_entity_poly.pdbx_strand_id
1 'polypeptide(L)'
;MLRPGGHLAFHTIQPAENLSKSQRRRVSAAGPSAVALRTTYRSLLSSAEFTDIVASDVTSNYRATLQRWTDATQTRQAEMRRVMGEEAYGERLADRSRALQAIDDGLLKRFQYAALRP
;
A
#
# COMPACT_ATOMS: atom_id res chain seq x y z
N MET A 1 3.85 2.40 23.82
CA MET A 1 2.92 3.56 23.77
C MET A 1 3.74 4.83 23.63
N LEU A 2 3.28 5.79 22.83
CA LEU A 2 3.96 7.09 22.66
C LEU A 2 3.78 7.94 23.93
N ARG A 3 4.79 8.75 24.27
CA ARG A 3 4.69 9.76 25.33
C ARG A 3 3.78 10.92 24.88
N PRO A 4 3.18 11.71 25.79
CA PRO A 4 2.52 12.97 25.43
C PRO A 4 3.44 13.87 24.61
N GLY A 5 2.91 14.50 23.57
CA GLY A 5 3.66 15.24 22.54
C GLY A 5 4.44 14.35 21.54
N GLY A 6 4.33 13.03 21.65
CA GLY A 6 4.97 12.07 20.75
C GLY A 6 4.35 12.08 19.36
N HIS A 7 5.18 11.83 18.34
CA HIS A 7 4.73 11.84 16.94
C HIS A 7 4.63 10.41 16.40
N LEU A 8 3.56 10.13 15.67
CA LEU A 8 3.39 8.92 14.86
C LEU A 8 3.53 9.30 13.39
N ALA A 9 4.36 8.57 12.65
CA ALA A 9 4.43 8.69 11.19
C ALA A 9 4.53 7.30 10.56
N PHE A 10 3.72 7.04 9.53
CA PHE A 10 3.74 5.75 8.82
C PHE A 10 3.26 5.89 7.39
N HIS A 11 3.64 4.91 6.55
CA HIS A 11 3.06 4.74 5.23
C HIS A 11 2.09 3.58 5.26
N THR A 12 0.96 3.72 4.57
CA THR A 12 0.02 2.62 4.37
C THR A 12 -0.52 2.60 2.95
N ILE A 13 -0.80 1.39 2.46
CA ILE A 13 -1.56 1.16 1.23
C ILE A 13 -3.02 1.04 1.65
N GLN A 14 -3.89 1.80 1.01
CA GLN A 14 -5.32 1.79 1.30
C GLN A 14 -6.13 1.82 0.00
N PRO A 15 -7.40 1.35 0.02
CA PRO A 15 -8.30 1.53 -1.10
C PRO A 15 -8.55 3.02 -1.34
N ALA A 16 -8.82 3.40 -2.59
CA ALA A 16 -9.42 4.70 -2.86
C ALA A 16 -10.81 4.82 -2.23
N GLU A 17 -11.27 6.05 -2.07
CA GLU A 17 -12.59 6.33 -1.53
C GLU A 17 -13.69 6.01 -2.57
N ASN A 18 -14.92 5.79 -2.10
CA ASN A 18 -16.11 5.64 -2.94
C ASN A 18 -16.08 4.49 -3.97
N LEU A 19 -15.30 3.43 -3.71
CA LEU A 19 -15.27 2.25 -4.57
C LEU A 19 -16.57 1.44 -4.53
N SER A 20 -17.02 1.02 -5.72
CA SER A 20 -18.11 0.04 -5.88
C SER A 20 -17.73 -1.33 -5.32
N LYS A 21 -18.73 -2.21 -5.11
CA LYS A 21 -18.49 -3.58 -4.60
C LYS A 21 -17.54 -4.38 -5.48
N SER A 22 -17.62 -4.25 -6.80
CA SER A 22 -16.72 -4.94 -7.73
C SER A 22 -15.30 -4.40 -7.65
N GLN A 23 -15.13 -3.07 -7.59
CA GLN A 23 -13.83 -2.44 -7.39
C GLN A 23 -13.19 -2.83 -6.05
N ARG A 24 -13.97 -2.92 -4.96
CA ARG A 24 -13.46 -3.40 -3.66
C ARG A 24 -12.93 -4.83 -3.73
N ARG A 25 -13.61 -5.74 -4.46
CA ARG A 25 -13.09 -7.10 -4.68
C ARG A 25 -11.77 -7.09 -5.44
N ARG A 26 -11.65 -6.24 -6.48
CA ARG A 26 -10.39 -6.07 -7.22
C ARG A 26 -9.26 -5.58 -6.32
N VAL A 27 -9.52 -4.60 -5.46
CA VAL A 27 -8.57 -4.11 -4.45
C VAL A 27 -8.13 -5.24 -3.52
N SER A 28 -9.05 -6.03 -2.97
CA SER A 28 -8.71 -7.15 -2.09
C SER A 28 -7.84 -8.22 -2.77
N ALA A 29 -8.00 -8.43 -4.07
CA ALA A 29 -7.21 -9.38 -4.84
C ALA A 29 -5.83 -8.83 -5.28
N ALA A 30 -5.70 -7.52 -5.42
CA ALA A 30 -4.48 -6.87 -5.92
C ALA A 30 -3.59 -6.29 -4.82
N GLY A 31 -4.17 -5.91 -3.67
CA GLY A 31 -3.45 -5.31 -2.57
C GLY A 31 -2.96 -6.34 -1.54
N PRO A 32 -2.20 -5.90 -0.52
CA PRO A 32 -1.79 -6.74 0.59
C PRO A 32 -2.98 -7.42 1.30
N SER A 33 -2.74 -8.54 1.98
CA SER A 33 -3.78 -9.36 2.63
C SER A 33 -4.74 -8.57 3.55
N ALA A 34 -4.28 -7.48 4.16
CA ALA A 34 -5.06 -6.63 5.06
C ALA A 34 -5.42 -5.24 4.49
N VAL A 35 -5.39 -5.06 3.16
CA VAL A 35 -5.67 -3.75 2.53
C VAL A 35 -7.14 -3.32 2.66
N ALA A 36 -8.05 -4.27 2.92
CA ALA A 36 -9.48 -4.00 2.98
C ALA A 36 -9.85 -3.30 4.29
N LEU A 37 -10.05 -1.98 4.22
CA LEU A 37 -10.54 -1.18 5.34
C LEU A 37 -12.03 -0.85 5.16
N ARG A 38 -12.82 -1.02 6.24
CA ARG A 38 -14.25 -0.64 6.28
C ARG A 38 -14.48 0.84 6.64
N THR A 39 -13.44 1.51 7.14
CA THR A 39 -13.40 2.91 7.57
C THR A 39 -12.23 3.62 6.86
N THR A 40 -11.79 4.76 7.37
CA THR A 40 -10.58 5.47 6.91
C THR A 40 -9.50 5.45 8.00
N TYR A 41 -8.22 5.54 7.60
CA TYR A 41 -7.12 5.68 8.57
C TYR A 41 -7.24 6.97 9.39
N ARG A 42 -7.77 8.06 8.81
CA ARG A 42 -8.07 9.28 9.56
C ARG A 42 -9.06 9.01 10.70
N SER A 43 -10.13 8.27 10.42
CA SER A 43 -11.10 7.86 11.45
C SER A 43 -10.46 6.98 12.53
N LEU A 44 -9.63 6.02 12.15
CA LEU A 44 -8.90 5.18 13.11
C LEU A 44 -7.98 5.99 14.03
N LEU A 45 -7.21 6.92 13.46
CA LEU A 45 -6.31 7.80 14.22
C LEU A 45 -7.10 8.70 15.18
N SER A 46 -8.22 9.25 14.71
CA SER A 46 -9.09 10.09 15.54
C SER A 46 -9.71 9.29 16.70
N SER A 47 -10.19 8.08 16.44
CA SER A 47 -10.72 7.18 17.48
C SER A 47 -9.65 6.71 18.48
N ALA A 48 -8.37 6.78 18.10
CA ALA A 48 -7.23 6.52 18.98
C ALA A 48 -6.68 7.80 19.65
N GLU A 49 -7.45 8.90 19.60
CA GLU A 49 -7.15 10.20 20.22
C GLU A 49 -5.89 10.89 19.67
N PHE A 50 -5.42 10.52 18.49
CA PHE A 50 -4.40 11.28 17.80
C PHE A 50 -4.97 12.59 17.26
N THR A 51 -4.17 13.65 17.37
CA THR A 51 -4.48 15.00 16.87
C THR A 51 -3.52 15.38 15.75
N ASP A 52 -3.72 16.54 15.12
CA ASP A 52 -2.88 17.06 14.03
C ASP A 52 -2.64 16.04 12.90
N ILE A 53 -3.70 15.31 12.53
CA ILE A 53 -3.61 14.23 11.53
C ILE A 53 -3.41 14.81 10.13
N VAL A 54 -2.20 14.67 9.62
CA VAL A 54 -1.81 14.96 8.24
C VAL A 54 -1.84 13.67 7.43
N ALA A 55 -2.46 13.72 6.25
CA ALA A 55 -2.50 12.61 5.30
C ALA A 55 -2.01 13.11 3.94
N SER A 56 -0.90 12.58 3.47
CA SER A 56 -0.28 12.96 2.20
C SER A 56 -0.41 11.82 1.20
N ASP A 57 -1.08 12.05 0.06
CA ASP A 57 -1.13 11.09 -1.03
C ASP A 57 0.27 11.01 -1.69
N VAL A 58 0.91 9.86 -1.56
CA VAL A 58 2.25 9.57 -2.12
C VAL A 58 2.18 8.46 -3.16
N THR A 59 1.01 8.26 -3.76
CA THR A 59 0.74 7.16 -4.69
C THR A 59 1.64 7.20 -5.92
N SER A 60 1.95 8.39 -6.47
CA SER A 60 2.85 8.54 -7.63
C SER A 60 4.27 8.04 -7.32
N ASN A 61 4.83 8.44 -6.19
CA ASN A 61 6.14 8.00 -5.71
C ASN A 61 6.16 6.49 -5.45
N TYR A 62 5.06 5.96 -4.90
CA TYR A 62 4.91 4.53 -4.68
C TYR A 62 4.89 3.74 -5.99
N ARG A 63 4.07 4.17 -6.95
CA ARG A 63 3.99 3.57 -8.29
C ARG A 63 5.37 3.51 -8.94
N ALA A 64 6.08 4.64 -8.96
CA ALA A 64 7.42 4.71 -9.55
C ALA A 64 8.41 3.76 -8.85
N THR A 65 8.31 3.61 -7.53
CA THR A 65 9.13 2.66 -6.76
C THR A 65 8.79 1.22 -7.10
N LEU A 66 7.50 0.89 -7.19
CA LEU A 66 7.04 -0.46 -7.52
C LEU A 66 7.44 -0.87 -8.95
N GLN A 67 7.38 0.06 -9.90
CA GLN A 67 7.87 -0.14 -11.27
C GLN A 67 9.37 -0.46 -11.27
N ARG A 68 10.20 0.42 -10.70
CA ARG A 68 11.65 0.20 -10.63
C ARG A 68 12.02 -1.13 -9.98
N TRP A 69 11.29 -1.53 -8.94
CA TRP A 69 11.54 -2.80 -8.27
C TRP A 69 11.16 -4.01 -9.14
N THR A 70 10.09 -3.88 -9.92
CA THR A 70 9.67 -4.88 -10.90
C THR A 70 10.71 -5.02 -12.00
N ASP A 71 11.16 -3.90 -12.59
CA ASP A 71 12.18 -3.88 -13.64
C ASP A 71 13.50 -4.50 -13.15
N ALA A 72 13.93 -4.15 -11.93
CA ALA A 72 15.14 -4.70 -11.32
C ALA A 72 15.04 -6.21 -11.06
N THR A 73 13.84 -6.69 -10.70
CA THR A 73 13.56 -8.12 -10.49
C THR A 73 13.63 -8.87 -11.82
N GLN A 74 13.03 -8.32 -12.88
CA GLN A 74 13.04 -8.93 -14.21
C GLN A 74 14.45 -8.95 -14.82
N THR A 75 15.22 -7.88 -14.64
CA THR A 75 16.63 -7.81 -15.09
C THR A 75 17.47 -8.93 -14.45
N ARG A 76 17.14 -9.33 -13.22
CA ARG A 76 17.84 -10.38 -12.46
C ARG A 76 17.06 -11.70 -12.40
N GLN A 77 16.17 -11.94 -13.36
CA GLN A 77 15.23 -13.07 -13.32
C GLN A 77 15.90 -14.42 -13.07
N ALA A 78 17.07 -14.69 -13.67
CA ALA A 78 17.78 -15.96 -13.50
C ALA A 78 18.27 -16.19 -12.07
N GLU A 79 18.80 -15.15 -11.43
CA GLU A 79 19.26 -15.21 -10.03
C GLU A 79 18.07 -15.30 -9.08
N MET A 80 17.02 -14.51 -9.33
CA MET A 80 15.81 -14.53 -8.53
C MET A 80 15.17 -15.93 -8.53
N ARG A 81 14.96 -16.51 -9.73
CA ARG A 81 14.46 -17.88 -9.90
C ARG A 81 15.31 -18.92 -9.17
N ARG A 82 16.64 -18.78 -9.20
CA ARG A 82 17.57 -19.68 -8.50
C ARG A 82 17.41 -19.61 -6.98
N VAL A 83 17.23 -18.40 -6.43
CA VAL A 83 17.16 -18.17 -4.97
C VAL A 83 15.79 -18.54 -4.41
N MET A 84 14.70 -18.22 -5.13
CA MET A 84 13.34 -18.36 -4.59
C MET A 84 12.51 -19.47 -5.22
N GLY A 85 12.96 -20.06 -6.33
CA GLY A 85 12.18 -21.00 -7.14
C GLY A 85 11.32 -20.32 -8.22
N GLU A 86 10.96 -21.09 -9.26
CA GLU A 86 10.17 -20.60 -10.40
C GLU A 86 8.77 -20.14 -10.00
N GLU A 87 8.09 -20.94 -9.16
CA GLU A 87 6.72 -20.67 -8.71
C GLU A 87 6.65 -19.35 -7.94
N ALA A 88 7.46 -19.21 -6.88
CA ALA A 88 7.47 -18.00 -6.07
C ALA A 88 7.90 -16.75 -6.88
N TYR A 89 8.77 -16.91 -7.88
CA TYR A 89 9.14 -15.83 -8.79
C TYR A 89 7.94 -15.39 -9.64
N GLY A 90 7.24 -16.34 -10.25
CA GLY A 90 6.04 -16.10 -11.05
C GLY A 90 4.93 -15.43 -10.25
N GLU A 91 4.64 -15.94 -9.05
CA GLU A 91 3.66 -15.35 -8.14
C GLU A 91 4.00 -13.91 -7.79
N ARG A 92 5.27 -13.65 -7.42
CA ARG A 92 5.73 -12.30 -7.05
C ARG A 92 5.55 -11.30 -8.19
N LEU A 93 5.87 -11.72 -9.42
CA LEU A 93 5.75 -10.86 -10.59
C LEU A 93 4.27 -10.59 -10.91
N ALA A 94 3.43 -11.62 -10.80
CA ALA A 94 1.99 -11.50 -11.01
C ALA A 94 1.32 -10.59 -9.95
N ASP A 95 1.70 -10.71 -8.68
CA ASP A 95 1.24 -9.84 -7.59
C ASP A 95 1.60 -8.38 -7.84
N ARG A 96 2.86 -8.11 -8.21
CA ARG A 96 3.32 -6.74 -8.50
C ARG A 96 2.61 -6.13 -9.70
N SER A 97 2.39 -6.92 -10.75
CA SER A 97 1.63 -6.49 -11.93
C SER A 97 0.20 -6.11 -11.57
N ARG A 98 -0.49 -6.96 -10.78
CA ARG A 98 -1.84 -6.66 -10.27
C ARG A 98 -1.87 -5.38 -9.42
N ALA A 99 -0.90 -5.20 -8.53
CA ALA A 99 -0.80 -4.02 -7.69
C ALA A 99 -0.56 -2.74 -8.51
N LEU A 100 0.35 -2.77 -9.49
CA LEU A 100 0.59 -1.65 -10.42
C LEU A 100 -0.68 -1.28 -11.19
N GLN A 101 -1.37 -2.26 -11.77
CA GLN A 101 -2.62 -2.01 -12.49
C GLN A 101 -3.69 -1.40 -11.59
N ALA A 102 -3.83 -1.90 -10.35
CA ALA A 102 -4.79 -1.34 -9.41
C ALA A 102 -4.45 0.08 -8.96
N ILE A 103 -3.15 0.46 -8.93
CA ILE A 103 -2.72 1.84 -8.71
C ILE A 103 -3.08 2.71 -9.91
N ASP A 104 -2.80 2.23 -11.13
CA ASP A 104 -3.05 2.96 -12.38
C ASP A 104 -4.55 3.18 -12.62
N ASP A 105 -5.39 2.22 -12.23
CA ASP A 105 -6.84 2.33 -12.25
C ASP A 105 -7.41 3.22 -11.12
N GLY A 106 -6.54 3.78 -10.26
CA GLY A 106 -6.94 4.62 -9.13
C GLY A 106 -7.66 3.86 -8.01
N LEU A 107 -7.52 2.53 -7.94
CA LEU A 107 -8.18 1.69 -6.93
C LEU A 107 -7.36 1.53 -5.65
N LEU A 108 -6.04 1.44 -5.80
CA LEU A 108 -5.10 1.39 -4.69
C LEU A 108 -4.32 2.69 -4.60
N LYS A 109 -4.21 3.20 -3.38
CA LYS A 109 -3.43 4.40 -3.07
C LYS A 109 -2.42 4.10 -1.98
N ARG A 110 -1.36 4.90 -1.92
CA ARG A 110 -0.44 4.92 -0.79
C ARG A 110 -0.43 6.30 -0.16
N PHE A 111 -0.67 6.32 1.14
CA PHE A 111 -0.64 7.54 1.94
C PHE A 111 0.48 7.47 2.96
N GLN A 112 1.08 8.63 3.22
CA GLN A 112 1.84 8.89 4.42
C GLN A 112 0.91 9.57 5.43
N TYR A 113 0.82 9.03 6.63
CA TYR A 113 0.15 9.67 7.76
C TYR A 113 1.18 10.18 8.76
N ALA A 114 0.93 11.36 9.30
CA ALA A 114 1.61 11.90 10.47
C ALA A 114 0.55 12.40 11.47
N ALA A 115 0.75 12.17 12.77
CA ALA A 115 -0.16 12.62 13.81
C ALA A 115 0.54 12.78 15.16
N LEU A 116 -0.04 13.59 16.03
CA LEU A 116 0.47 13.91 17.36
C LEU A 116 -0.33 13.18 18.45
N ARG A 117 0.38 12.62 19.42
CA ARG A 117 -0.20 12.15 20.68
C ARG A 117 -0.37 13.36 21.60
N PRO A 118 -1.60 13.72 21.99
CA PRO A 118 -1.82 14.78 22.97
C PRO A 118 -1.04 14.53 24.27
#